data_AF-A0A7S3YEU1-F1
#
_entry.id   AF-A0A7S3YEU1-F1
#
_cell.length_a   1.000
_cell.length_b   1.000
_cell.length_c   1.000
_cell.angle_alpha   90.00
_cell.angle_beta   90.00
_cell.angle_gamma   90.00
#
_symmetry.space_group_name_H-M   'P 1'
#
loop_
_entity.id
_entity.type
_entity.pdbx_description
1 polymer ?
#
loop_
_entity_poly.entity_id
_entity_poly.type
_entity_poly.pdbx_seq_one_letter_code
_entity_poly.pdbx_strand_id
1 'polypeptide(L)'
;TTVEKLTEAMQVISFNAWRAGPEQAMLFYLIAMANHDCSPNLGWLLSTDSALRLNPGSSTPEPLQHYLVSERHIQPGEMLTTSYINFAGLLMPTKDRRLRLFSGKRFWCDCARCLQDDVLRPFRCHKCPEGTGSPRRAIKMCIMRVTTPMRRDDGVVVVCDGNDC
;
A
#
# COMPACT_ATOMS: atom_id res chain seq x y z
N THR A 1 -9.82 -34.94 4.57
CA THR A 1 -10.06 -35.17 6.01
C THR A 1 -10.47 -33.86 6.71
N THR A 2 -10.89 -33.88 7.99
CA THR A 2 -11.21 -32.64 8.75
C THR A 2 -10.03 -31.67 8.84
N VAL A 3 -8.79 -32.19 8.89
CA VAL A 3 -7.55 -31.40 8.99
C VAL A 3 -7.28 -30.58 7.72
N GLU A 4 -7.51 -31.16 6.54
CA GLU A 4 -7.35 -30.45 5.26
C GLU A 4 -8.31 -29.26 5.18
N LYS A 5 -9.59 -29.46 5.51
CA LYS A 5 -10.61 -28.38 5.51
C LYS A 5 -10.27 -27.25 6.48
N LEU A 6 -9.73 -27.59 7.66
CA LEU A 6 -9.27 -26.59 8.62
C LEU A 6 -8.09 -25.80 8.07
N THR A 7 -7.14 -26.47 7.42
CA THR A 7 -5.96 -25.84 6.82
C THR A 7 -6.37 -24.88 5.70
N GLU A 8 -7.29 -25.29 4.84
CA GLU A 8 -7.86 -24.45 3.78
C GLU A 8 -8.56 -23.22 4.35
N ALA A 9 -9.42 -23.40 5.37
CA ALA A 9 -10.09 -22.29 6.03
C ALA A 9 -9.10 -21.30 6.66
N MET A 10 -8.04 -21.79 7.31
CA MET A 10 -6.98 -20.95 7.87
C MET A 10 -6.21 -20.19 6.79
N GLN A 11 -5.96 -20.82 5.64
CA GLN A 11 -5.36 -20.13 4.50
C GLN A 11 -6.28 -19.01 4.01
N VAL A 12 -7.57 -19.29 3.78
CA VAL A 12 -8.54 -18.26 3.38
C VAL A 12 -8.54 -17.08 4.35
N ILE A 13 -8.57 -17.34 5.66
CA ILE A 13 -8.51 -16.29 6.69
C ILE A 13 -7.19 -15.51 6.59
N SER A 14 -6.05 -16.19 6.48
CA SER A 14 -4.74 -15.51 6.42
C SER A 14 -4.58 -14.56 5.22
N PHE A 15 -5.23 -14.87 4.08
CA PHE A 15 -5.15 -14.07 2.87
C PHE A 15 -6.25 -13.01 2.76
N ASN A 16 -7.41 -13.20 3.39
CA ASN A 16 -8.58 -12.35 3.16
C ASN A 16 -9.07 -11.59 4.40
N ALA A 17 -8.60 -11.96 5.59
CA ALA A 17 -9.01 -11.27 6.79
C ALA A 17 -8.29 -9.92 6.96
N TRP A 18 -9.02 -8.98 7.55
CA TRP A 18 -8.58 -7.66 7.91
C TRP A 18 -8.40 -7.57 9.42
N ARG A 19 -7.39 -6.82 9.86
CA ARG A 19 -7.17 -6.59 11.28
C ARG A 19 -8.19 -5.58 11.80
N ALA A 20 -9.05 -6.00 12.72
CA ALA A 20 -10.04 -5.15 13.38
C ALA A 20 -9.59 -4.69 14.78
N GLY A 21 -8.57 -5.34 15.35
CA GLY A 21 -8.00 -5.00 16.66
C GLY A 21 -6.71 -5.77 16.94
N PRO A 22 -6.15 -5.69 18.16
CA PRO A 22 -4.93 -6.41 18.53
C PRO A 22 -5.01 -7.92 18.27
N GLU A 23 -6.15 -8.52 18.62
CA GLU A 23 -6.42 -9.96 18.54
C GLU A 23 -7.68 -10.28 17.70
N GLN A 24 -8.20 -9.30 16.98
CA GLN A 24 -9.43 -9.43 16.22
C GLN A 24 -9.14 -9.34 14.72
N ALA A 25 -9.72 -10.29 13.98
CA ALA A 25 -9.70 -10.33 12.53
C ALA A 25 -11.14 -10.42 12.02
N MET A 26 -11.40 -9.76 10.90
CA MET A 26 -12.71 -9.76 10.25
C MET A 26 -12.57 -10.18 8.80
N LEU A 27 -13.53 -10.96 8.33
CA LEU A 27 -13.63 -11.35 6.93
C LEU A 27 -14.79 -10.61 6.31
N PHE A 28 -14.50 -9.76 5.33
CA PHE A 28 -15.50 -9.04 4.56
C PHE A 28 -15.48 -9.56 3.13
N TYR A 29 -16.50 -10.33 2.75
CA TYR A 29 -16.56 -11.00 1.46
C TYR A 29 -16.34 -10.05 0.27
N LEU A 30 -17.05 -8.91 0.24
CA LEU A 30 -16.92 -7.94 -0.85
C LEU A 30 -15.54 -7.29 -0.92
N ILE A 31 -14.93 -7.00 0.23
CA ILE A 31 -13.61 -6.38 0.29
C ILE A 31 -12.51 -7.36 -0.10
N ALA A 32 -12.67 -8.64 0.26
CA ALA A 32 -11.74 -9.70 -0.10
C ALA A 32 -11.62 -9.90 -1.62
N MET A 33 -12.60 -9.43 -2.41
CA MET A 33 -12.54 -9.45 -3.87
C MET A 33 -11.81 -8.24 -4.48
N ALA A 34 -11.59 -7.16 -3.72
CA ALA A 34 -10.89 -5.98 -4.24
C ALA A 34 -9.40 -6.25 -4.37
N ASN A 35 -8.82 -5.94 -5.53
CA ASN A 35 -7.39 -6.10 -5.78
C ASN A 35 -6.55 -5.06 -5.05
N HIS A 36 -5.25 -5.34 -4.95
CA HIS A 36 -4.30 -4.39 -4.39
C HIS A 36 -3.89 -3.31 -5.40
N ASP A 37 -3.83 -2.06 -4.94
CA ASP A 37 -3.05 -1.00 -5.56
C ASP A 37 -2.29 -0.20 -4.48
N CYS A 38 -1.07 0.28 -4.77
CA CYS A 38 -0.32 1.17 -3.88
C CYS A 38 -0.80 2.64 -3.93
N SER A 39 -1.72 2.94 -4.85
CA SER A 39 -2.49 4.18 -5.01
C SER A 39 -3.97 3.83 -5.20
N PRO A 40 -4.62 3.24 -4.18
CA PRO A 40 -5.96 2.70 -4.29
C PRO A 40 -7.01 3.78 -4.60
N ASN A 41 -8.17 3.36 -5.11
CA ASN A 41 -9.34 4.24 -5.25
C ASN A 41 -10.39 4.02 -4.15
N LEU A 42 -10.24 2.96 -3.34
CA LEU A 42 -11.04 2.72 -2.14
C LEU A 42 -10.19 2.79 -0.87
N GLY A 43 -10.67 3.60 0.07
CA GLY A 43 -10.28 3.60 1.47
C GLY A 43 -11.29 2.86 2.32
N TRP A 44 -10.94 2.60 3.57
CA TRP A 44 -11.83 1.99 4.55
C TRP A 44 -11.95 2.83 5.80
N LEU A 45 -13.15 2.87 6.36
CA LEU A 45 -13.44 3.51 7.63
C LEU A 45 -14.10 2.47 8.55
N LEU A 46 -13.46 2.21 9.68
CA LEU A 46 -14.06 1.44 10.76
C LEU A 46 -14.78 2.41 11.68
N SER A 47 -16.10 2.36 11.72
CA SER A 47 -16.84 3.14 12.69
C SER A 47 -16.97 2.36 13.99
N THR A 48 -16.25 2.81 15.02
CA THR A 48 -16.57 2.51 16.41
C THR A 48 -17.40 3.62 17.05
N ASP A 49 -17.63 4.72 16.32
CA ASP A 49 -18.22 5.93 16.86
C ASP A 49 -19.73 5.94 16.73
N SER A 50 -20.39 6.38 17.80
CA SER A 50 -21.84 6.51 17.87
C SER A 50 -22.37 7.59 16.91
N ALA A 51 -21.51 8.51 16.47
CA ALA A 51 -21.87 9.59 15.56
C ALA A 51 -22.20 9.13 14.12
N LEU A 52 -21.70 7.96 13.70
CA LEU A 52 -22.03 7.35 12.41
C LEU A 52 -23.11 6.27 12.54
N ARG A 53 -23.84 6.24 13.67
CA ARG A 53 -25.01 5.36 13.80
C ARG A 53 -26.02 5.74 12.73
N LEU A 54 -26.41 4.76 11.93
CA LEU A 54 -27.53 4.90 11.01
C LEU A 54 -28.83 5.17 11.78
N ASN A 55 -28.90 4.73 13.04
CA ASN A 55 -30.05 4.90 13.92
C ASN A 55 -29.68 5.59 15.25
N PRO A 56 -29.58 6.94 15.27
CA PRO A 56 -29.39 7.68 16.51
C PRO A 56 -30.61 7.46 17.42
N GLY A 57 -30.44 6.71 18.51
CA GLY A 57 -31.50 6.39 19.48
C GLY A 57 -31.68 4.90 19.77
N SER A 58 -31.06 4.00 19.00
CA SER A 58 -31.09 2.57 19.32
C SER A 58 -30.29 2.27 20.59
N SER A 59 -30.93 1.58 21.54
CA SER A 59 -30.31 1.09 22.78
C SER A 59 -29.53 -0.21 22.58
N THR A 60 -29.67 -0.86 21.42
CA THR A 60 -28.87 -2.04 21.09
C THR A 60 -27.47 -1.60 20.64
N PRO A 61 -26.39 -2.25 21.11
CA PRO A 61 -25.07 -2.01 20.54
C PRO A 61 -25.13 -2.30 19.04
N GLU A 62 -24.91 -1.27 18.22
CA GLU A 62 -24.86 -1.46 16.77
C GLU A 62 -23.67 -2.36 16.42
N PRO A 63 -23.83 -3.27 15.44
CA PRO A 63 -22.72 -4.05 14.96
C PRO A 63 -21.61 -3.12 14.46
N LEU A 64 -20.36 -3.53 14.64
CA LEU A 64 -19.21 -2.83 14.09
C LEU A 64 -19.41 -2.66 12.58
N GLN A 65 -19.52 -1.41 12.12
CA GLN A 65 -19.77 -1.09 10.72
C GLN A 65 -18.46 -0.77 10.02
N HIS A 66 -18.26 -1.40 8.86
CA HIS A 66 -17.10 -1.19 8.01
C HIS A 66 -17.56 -0.52 6.72
N TYR A 67 -17.08 0.68 6.46
CA TYR A 67 -17.42 1.47 5.30
C TYR A 67 -16.29 1.41 4.29
N LEU A 68 -16.64 1.17 3.02
CA LEU A 68 -15.75 1.46 1.90
C LEU A 68 -16.08 2.85 1.39
N VAL A 69 -15.06 3.68 1.27
CA VAL A 69 -15.20 5.05 0.76
C VAL A 69 -14.30 5.24 -0.43
N SER A 70 -14.81 5.92 -1.46
CA SER A 70 -13.99 6.30 -2.60
C SER A 70 -13.02 7.41 -2.19
N GLU A 71 -11.72 7.24 -2.44
CA GLU A 71 -10.73 8.28 -2.17
C GLU A 71 -10.67 9.34 -3.30
N ARG A 72 -11.25 9.01 -4.45
CA ARG A 72 -11.37 9.88 -5.63
C ARG A 72 -12.59 9.49 -6.45
N HIS A 73 -12.89 10.28 -7.48
CA HIS A 73 -13.88 9.91 -8.49
C HIS A 73 -13.47 8.58 -9.17
N ILE A 74 -14.43 7.67 -9.33
CA ILE A 74 -14.26 6.35 -9.96
C ILE A 74 -15.15 6.30 -11.20
N GLN A 75 -14.58 5.99 -12.35
CA GLN A 75 -15.35 5.91 -13.60
C GLN A 75 -16.08 4.57 -13.74
N PRO A 76 -17.21 4.51 -14.47
CA PRO A 76 -17.83 3.23 -14.82
C PRO A 76 -16.85 2.30 -15.54
N GLY A 77 -16.81 1.04 -15.10
CA GLY A 77 -15.88 0.03 -15.63
C GLY A 77 -14.45 0.10 -15.07
N GLU A 78 -14.14 1.09 -14.24
CA GLU A 78 -12.87 1.15 -13.53
C GLU A 78 -12.78 0.05 -12.46
N MET A 79 -11.60 -0.56 -12.32
CA MET A 79 -11.36 -1.57 -11.28
C MET A 79 -11.33 -0.92 -9.90
N LEU A 80 -12.08 -1.47 -8.96
CA LEU A 80 -12.03 -1.09 -7.55
C LEU A 80 -10.80 -1.73 -6.88
N THR A 81 -9.97 -0.91 -6.25
CA THR A 81 -8.72 -1.34 -5.63
C THR A 81 -8.58 -0.79 -4.22
N THR A 82 -7.94 -1.56 -3.34
CA THR A 82 -7.61 -1.17 -1.97
C THR A 82 -6.13 -1.43 -1.66
N SER A 83 -5.62 -0.95 -0.53
CA SER A 83 -4.26 -1.25 -0.11
C SER A 83 -4.23 -2.44 0.87
N TYR A 84 -3.51 -3.51 0.52
CA TYR A 84 -3.25 -4.65 1.41
C TYR A 84 -2.16 -4.37 2.46
N ILE A 85 -1.51 -3.21 2.36
CA ILE A 85 -0.54 -2.72 3.36
C ILE A 85 -1.08 -1.45 4.00
N ASN A 86 -0.78 -1.25 5.27
CA ASN A 86 -1.20 -0.05 5.98
C ASN A 86 -0.49 1.21 5.46
N PHE A 87 -0.93 2.38 5.92
CA PHE A 87 -0.36 3.67 5.53
C PHE A 87 1.16 3.73 5.74
N ALA A 88 1.68 3.27 6.88
CA ALA A 88 3.12 3.19 7.12
C ALA A 88 3.84 2.32 6.07
N GLY A 89 3.22 1.21 5.66
CA GLY A 89 3.72 0.37 4.58
C GLY A 89 3.71 1.08 3.23
N LEU A 90 2.71 1.90 2.96
CA LEU A 90 2.67 2.73 1.75
C LEU A 90 3.79 3.76 1.71
N LEU A 91 4.36 4.20 2.84
CA LEU A 91 5.51 5.11 2.88
C LEU A 91 6.87 4.41 2.67
N MET A 92 6.89 3.08 2.56
CA MET A 92 8.12 2.33 2.29
C MET A 92 8.53 2.43 0.82
N PRO A 93 9.81 2.20 0.50
CA PRO A 93 10.29 2.10 -0.88
C PRO A 93 9.61 1.02 -1.70
N THR A 94 9.59 1.16 -3.03
CA THR A 94 8.95 0.23 -3.96
C THR A 94 9.43 -1.22 -3.75
N LYS A 95 10.74 -1.42 -3.53
CA LYS A 95 11.31 -2.74 -3.21
C LYS A 95 10.70 -3.33 -1.94
N ASP A 96 10.61 -2.55 -0.88
CA ASP A 96 10.15 -2.99 0.43
C ASP A 96 8.64 -3.24 0.44
N ARG A 97 7.85 -2.39 -0.25
CA ARG A 97 6.40 -2.62 -0.45
C ARG A 97 6.16 -3.95 -1.16
N ARG A 98 6.87 -4.19 -2.26
CA ARG A 98 6.79 -5.43 -3.05
C ARG A 98 7.18 -6.66 -2.23
N LEU A 99 8.27 -6.60 -1.47
CA LEU A 99 8.68 -7.70 -0.60
C LEU A 99 7.65 -8.00 0.49
N ARG A 100 7.02 -6.97 1.07
CA ARG A 100 5.96 -7.13 2.07
C ARG A 100 4.71 -7.78 1.48
N LEU A 101 4.29 -7.33 0.30
CA LEU A 101 3.17 -7.92 -0.43
C LEU A 101 3.47 -9.37 -0.83
N PHE A 102 4.67 -9.66 -1.32
CA PHE A 102 5.06 -11.03 -1.65
C PHE A 102 5.04 -11.94 -0.41
N SER A 103 5.55 -11.45 0.73
CA SER A 103 5.59 -12.24 1.97
C SER A 103 4.20 -12.54 2.52
N GLY A 104 3.28 -11.57 2.50
CA GLY A 104 1.95 -11.71 3.08
C GLY A 104 0.86 -12.19 2.12
N LYS A 105 1.01 -11.92 0.83
CA LYS A 105 -0.03 -12.11 -0.21
C LYS A 105 0.47 -12.86 -1.45
N ARG A 106 1.76 -13.20 -1.53
CA ARG A 106 2.37 -14.08 -2.55
C ARG A 106 2.25 -13.58 -4.00
N PHE A 107 2.27 -12.26 -4.21
CA PHE A 107 2.34 -11.66 -5.54
C PHE A 107 3.31 -10.47 -5.59
N TRP A 108 3.68 -10.04 -6.80
CA TRP A 108 4.47 -8.85 -7.06
C TRP A 108 3.58 -7.74 -7.62
N CYS A 109 3.49 -6.61 -6.93
CA CYS A 109 2.65 -5.50 -7.36
C CYS A 109 3.23 -4.77 -8.58
N ASP A 110 2.41 -4.57 -9.60
CA ASP A 110 2.70 -3.93 -10.88
C ASP A 110 1.82 -2.68 -11.11
N CYS A 111 1.19 -2.13 -10.06
CA CYS A 111 0.47 -0.86 -10.17
C CYS A 111 1.37 0.28 -10.69
N ALA A 112 0.75 1.33 -11.23
CA ALA A 112 1.47 2.48 -11.82
C ALA A 112 2.56 3.04 -10.90
N ARG A 113 2.26 3.15 -9.60
CA ARG A 113 3.20 3.63 -8.58
C ARG A 113 4.41 2.70 -8.37
N CYS A 114 4.25 1.40 -8.55
CA CYS A 114 5.35 0.43 -8.45
C CYS A 114 6.14 0.27 -9.76
N LEU A 115 5.60 0.73 -10.89
CA LEU A 115 6.29 0.78 -12.18
C LEU A 115 7.07 2.07 -12.39
N GLN A 116 6.68 3.16 -11.70
CA GLN A 116 7.37 4.45 -11.74
C GLN A 116 8.57 4.51 -10.78
N ASP A 117 9.41 5.53 -10.99
CA ASP A 117 10.53 5.84 -10.09
C ASP A 117 10.04 6.19 -8.68
N ASP A 118 10.77 5.71 -7.68
CA ASP A 118 10.40 5.92 -6.28
C ASP A 118 10.83 7.31 -5.79
N VAL A 119 9.86 8.23 -5.74
CA VAL A 119 10.07 9.62 -5.34
C VAL A 119 10.00 9.85 -3.83
N LEU A 120 9.66 8.84 -3.02
CA LEU A 120 9.46 9.03 -1.58
C LEU A 120 10.77 9.17 -0.79
N ARG A 121 11.90 8.75 -1.36
CA ARG A 121 13.22 8.86 -0.72
C ARG A 121 14.20 9.58 -1.64
N PRO A 122 14.06 10.91 -1.78
CA PRO A 122 15.07 11.68 -2.49
C PRO A 122 16.39 11.61 -1.72
N PHE A 123 17.44 11.12 -2.36
CA PHE A 123 18.79 11.21 -1.83
C PHE A 123 19.38 12.58 -2.20
N ARG A 124 20.07 13.21 -1.25
CA ARG A 124 20.85 14.43 -1.54
C ARG A 124 22.11 14.03 -2.30
N CYS A 125 22.37 14.68 -3.42
CA CYS A 125 23.64 14.52 -4.11
C CYS A 125 24.76 15.13 -3.25
N HIS A 126 25.71 14.31 -2.78
CA HIS A 126 26.89 14.75 -2.03
C HIS A 126 27.85 15.66 -2.82
N LYS A 127 27.74 15.71 -4.15
CA LYS A 127 28.58 16.53 -5.04
C LYS A 127 28.01 17.92 -5.30
N CYS A 128 26.73 18.14 -4.99
CA CYS A 128 26.10 19.45 -5.15
C CYS A 128 26.23 20.20 -3.81
N PRO A 129 27.13 21.20 -3.70
CA PRO A 129 27.37 21.93 -2.45
C PRO A 129 26.15 22.75 -2.00
N GLU A 130 25.28 23.11 -2.94
CA GLU A 130 24.00 23.76 -2.66
C GLU A 130 22.92 22.71 -2.42
N GLY A 131 22.91 22.14 -1.20
CA GLY A 131 21.80 21.35 -0.67
C GLY A 131 20.47 22.12 -0.55
N THR A 132 20.32 23.26 -1.22
CA THR A 132 19.10 24.04 -1.41
C THR A 132 18.37 23.55 -2.66
N GLY A 133 17.87 22.32 -2.59
CA GLY A 133 16.73 21.93 -3.42
C GLY A 133 15.54 22.83 -3.06
N SER A 134 15.43 23.96 -3.74
CA SER A 134 14.22 24.77 -3.77
C SER A 134 13.05 23.86 -4.16
N PRO A 135 11.96 23.78 -3.37
CA PRO A 135 10.83 22.91 -3.68
C PRO A 135 10.02 23.36 -4.92
N ARG A 136 10.46 24.38 -5.67
CA ARG A 136 9.66 24.99 -6.76
C ARG A 136 10.36 25.16 -8.10
N ARG A 137 11.63 24.78 -8.28
CA ARG A 137 12.24 24.65 -9.60
C ARG A 137 12.91 23.31 -9.65
N ALA A 138 12.42 22.46 -10.56
CA ALA A 138 12.89 21.11 -10.87
C ALA A 138 14.09 20.74 -10.00
N ILE A 139 13.84 20.05 -8.88
CA ILE A 139 14.89 19.23 -8.30
C ILE A 139 15.39 18.45 -9.49
N LYS A 140 16.62 18.73 -9.96
CA LYS A 140 17.35 17.81 -10.82
C LYS A 140 17.56 16.60 -9.93
N MET A 141 16.48 15.83 -9.84
CA MET A 141 16.38 14.63 -9.08
C MET A 141 17.35 13.77 -9.85
N CYS A 142 18.52 13.53 -9.26
CA CYS A 142 19.35 12.43 -9.70
C CYS A 142 18.48 11.19 -9.44
N ILE A 143 17.63 10.87 -10.41
CA ILE A 143 16.80 9.69 -10.39
C ILE A 143 17.81 8.56 -10.47
N MET A 144 17.94 7.83 -9.37
CA MET A 144 18.75 6.63 -9.36
C MET A 144 18.05 5.60 -10.24
N ARG A 145 18.39 5.58 -11.54
CA ARG A 145 18.03 4.46 -12.40
C ARG A 145 18.89 3.27 -11.97
N VAL A 146 18.28 2.35 -11.23
CA VAL A 146 18.89 1.04 -10.98
C VAL A 146 18.78 0.25 -12.27
N THR A 147 19.81 0.32 -13.12
CA THR A 147 19.82 -0.28 -14.47
C THR A 147 20.23 -1.75 -14.49
N THR A 148 20.60 -2.35 -13.35
CA THR A 148 21.07 -3.74 -13.28
C THR A 148 20.14 -4.65 -12.49
N PRO A 149 19.95 -5.92 -12.92
CA PRO A 149 19.20 -6.91 -12.14
C PRO A 149 19.94 -7.20 -10.84
N MET A 150 19.29 -6.89 -9.71
CA MET A 150 19.84 -7.05 -8.35
C MET A 150 20.36 -8.47 -8.08
N ARG A 151 21.69 -8.63 -7.93
CA ARG A 151 22.25 -9.67 -7.05
C ARG A 151 22.16 -9.20 -5.59
N ARG A 152 22.05 -10.14 -4.65
CA ARG A 152 21.74 -9.85 -3.23
C ARG A 152 22.77 -8.97 -2.49
N ASP A 153 23.99 -8.85 -3.02
CA ASP A 153 25.12 -8.22 -2.31
C ASP A 153 25.69 -6.96 -2.99
N ASP A 154 25.12 -6.52 -4.12
CA ASP A 154 25.62 -5.35 -4.82
C ASP A 154 25.01 -4.07 -4.22
N GLY A 155 25.85 -3.25 -3.59
CA GLY A 155 25.49 -1.92 -3.13
C GLY A 155 24.89 -1.07 -4.26
N VAL A 156 23.94 -0.20 -3.93
CA VAL A 156 23.31 0.71 -4.90
C VAL A 156 24.37 1.70 -5.39
N VAL A 157 24.87 1.51 -6.61
CA VAL A 157 25.79 2.45 -7.25
C VAL A 157 24.97 3.61 -7.83
N VAL A 158 25.22 4.81 -7.32
CA VAL A 158 24.58 6.04 -7.80
C VAL A 158 25.40 6.58 -8.96
N VAL A 159 24.92 6.40 -10.19
CA VAL A 159 25.54 7.03 -11.37
C VAL A 159 24.89 8.39 -11.56
N CYS A 160 25.67 9.46 -11.37
CA CYS A 160 25.29 10.80 -11.80
C CYS A 160 25.84 10.98 -13.22
N ASP A 161 24.97 11.19 -14.21
CA ASP A 161 25.44 11.54 -15.55
C ASP A 161 26.06 12.94 -15.49
N GLY A 162 27.37 13.01 -15.71
CA GLY A 162 28.23 14.17 -15.41
C GLY A 162 27.95 15.45 -16.20
N ASN A 163 26.93 15.48 -17.05
CA ASN A 163 26.49 16.68 -17.76
C ASN A 163 25.32 17.40 -17.06
N ASP A 164 24.79 16.85 -15.97
CA ASP A 164 23.57 17.36 -15.34
C ASP A 164 23.71 17.82 -13.89
N CYS A 165 24.92 18.00 -13.36
CA CYS A 165 25.11 18.69 -12.07
C CYS A 165 25.10 20.22 -12.23
#